data_AF-D0CFS5-F1
#
_entry.id   AF-D0CFS5-F1
#
_cell.length_a   1.000
_cell.length_b   1.000
_cell.length_c   1.000
_cell.angle_alpha   90.00
_cell.angle_beta   90.00
_cell.angle_gamma   90.00
#
_symmetry.space_group_name_H-M   'P 1'
#
loop_
_entity.id
_entity.type
_entity.pdbx_description
1 polymer ?
#
loop_
_entity_poly.entity_id
_entity_poly.type
_entity_poly.pdbx_seq_one_letter_code
_entity_poly.pdbx_strand_id
1 'polypeptide(L)'
;MSINKMLDKDVRLAVKNKVLKDHINDPSTLVIDELGLDYGRNRIDIAVVNGELHGYELKSDSDTLKRLPSQAICYSAVMDKVTLVVGEKHAKEAIEMVPNWWGIKVAVKGKKGGIHLGTFRRNKKNTEINPMEVLKLIWKEEALELLSNYEEVDWKIKKLQKKAIYQLIIDNLSIDEIRDSVRSILKARVAWRFD
;
A
#
# COMPACT_ATOMS: atom_id res chain seq x y z
N MET A 1 -34.37 9.20 -13.24
CA MET A 1 -33.24 8.36 -13.70
C MET A 1 -32.43 7.99 -12.49
N SER A 2 -32.42 6.73 -12.05
CA SER A 2 -31.52 6.31 -10.96
C SER A 2 -30.10 6.52 -11.43
N ILE A 3 -29.42 7.52 -10.86
CA ILE A 3 -27.98 7.69 -11.03
C ILE A 3 -27.37 6.38 -10.55
N ASN A 4 -26.87 5.58 -11.49
CA ASN A 4 -26.39 4.24 -11.24
C ASN A 4 -25.08 4.37 -10.46
N LYS A 5 -25.19 4.49 -9.13
CA LYS A 5 -24.08 4.77 -8.23
C LYS A 5 -23.05 3.64 -8.30
N MET A 6 -21.76 3.98 -8.37
CA MET A 6 -20.68 3.01 -8.28
C MET A 6 -20.35 2.75 -6.80
N LEU A 7 -20.25 1.47 -6.42
CA LEU A 7 -19.90 1.04 -5.06
C LEU A 7 -18.42 0.64 -4.99
N ASP A 8 -17.85 0.62 -3.78
CA ASP A 8 -16.46 0.17 -3.55
C ASP A 8 -16.18 -1.19 -4.19
N LYS A 9 -17.04 -2.19 -3.93
CA LYS A 9 -16.90 -3.53 -4.49
C LYS A 9 -16.78 -3.56 -6.02
N ASP A 10 -17.46 -2.64 -6.71
CA ASP A 10 -17.43 -2.55 -8.17
C ASP A 10 -16.08 -2.02 -8.64
N VAL A 11 -15.55 -1.00 -7.95
CA VAL A 11 -14.21 -0.43 -8.22
C VAL A 11 -13.13 -1.46 -7.92
N ARG A 12 -13.19 -2.10 -6.74
CA ARG A 12 -12.23 -3.11 -6.29
C ARG A 12 -12.14 -4.29 -7.26
N LEU A 13 -13.30 -4.82 -7.68
CA LEU A 13 -13.36 -5.90 -8.66
C LEU A 13 -12.79 -5.45 -10.01
N ALA A 14 -13.09 -4.23 -10.46
CA ALA A 14 -12.55 -3.70 -11.71
C ALA A 14 -11.03 -3.55 -11.66
N VAL A 15 -10.47 -3.06 -10.54
CA VAL A 15 -9.02 -2.95 -10.35
C VAL A 15 -8.36 -4.32 -10.39
N LYS A 16 -8.89 -5.29 -9.63
CA LYS A 16 -8.36 -6.67 -9.63
C LYS A 16 -8.38 -7.29 -11.03
N ASN A 17 -9.50 -7.19 -11.74
CA ASN A 17 -9.66 -7.87 -13.03
C ASN A 17 -8.99 -7.17 -14.22
N LYS A 18 -8.77 -5.85 -14.15
CA LYS A 18 -8.30 -5.06 -15.30
C LYS A 18 -6.92 -4.45 -15.12
N VAL A 19 -6.47 -4.27 -13.88
CA VAL A 19 -5.18 -3.64 -13.57
C VAL A 19 -4.24 -4.64 -12.92
N LEU A 20 -4.74 -5.47 -12.01
CA LEU A 20 -3.91 -6.38 -11.22
C LEU A 20 -3.99 -7.84 -11.68
N LYS A 21 -4.69 -8.14 -12.78
CA LYS A 21 -4.92 -9.52 -13.21
C LYS A 21 -3.62 -10.29 -13.37
N ASP A 22 -2.63 -9.69 -14.01
CA ASP A 22 -1.34 -10.35 -14.25
C ASP A 22 -0.53 -10.48 -12.96
N HIS A 23 -0.58 -9.47 -12.08
CA HIS A 23 0.01 -9.54 -10.74
C HIS A 23 -0.60 -10.62 -9.86
N ILE A 24 -1.92 -10.83 -9.92
CA ILE A 24 -2.62 -11.87 -9.16
C ILE A 24 -2.25 -13.27 -9.65
N ASN A 25 -1.98 -13.42 -10.95
CA ASN A 25 -1.63 -14.70 -11.55
C ASN A 25 -0.11 -15.00 -11.50
N ASP A 26 0.69 -14.07 -11.00
CA ASP A 26 2.13 -14.21 -10.88
C ASP A 26 2.50 -14.74 -9.47
N PRO A 27 3.08 -15.96 -9.36
CA PRO A 27 3.45 -16.54 -8.08
C PRO A 27 4.56 -15.78 -7.35
N SER A 28 5.30 -14.91 -8.05
CA SER A 28 6.32 -14.04 -7.46
C SER A 28 5.75 -12.72 -6.94
N THR A 29 4.45 -12.47 -7.10
CA THR A 29 3.79 -11.26 -6.63
C THR A 29 2.81 -11.60 -5.52
N LEU A 30 2.89 -10.87 -4.41
CA LEU A 30 1.91 -10.94 -3.32
C LEU A 30 0.95 -9.76 -3.45
N VAL A 31 -0.35 -10.06 -3.56
CA VAL A 31 -1.43 -9.05 -3.55
C VAL A 31 -2.20 -9.17 -2.24
N ILE A 32 -2.24 -8.08 -1.48
CA ILE A 32 -2.82 -8.02 -0.13
C ILE A 32 -3.98 -7.03 -0.18
N ASP A 33 -5.18 -7.46 0.21
CA ASP A 33 -6.24 -6.51 0.51
C ASP A 33 -6.02 -5.90 1.88
N GLU A 34 -6.24 -4.60 1.99
CA GLU A 34 -6.27 -3.89 3.26
C GLU A 34 -4.95 -4.04 4.04
N LEU A 35 -3.82 -3.63 3.46
CA LEU A 35 -2.55 -3.67 4.19
C LEU A 35 -2.52 -2.56 5.27
N GLY A 36 -2.36 -2.95 6.53
CA GLY A 36 -2.27 -2.03 7.66
C GLY A 36 -0.96 -1.24 7.66
N LEU A 37 -1.07 0.07 7.82
CA LEU A 37 0.04 1.02 7.89
C LEU A 37 -0.03 1.79 9.20
N ASP A 38 1.14 2.24 9.68
CA ASP A 38 1.25 3.02 10.92
C ASP A 38 0.51 2.35 12.10
N TYR A 39 0.88 1.09 12.36
CA TYR A 39 0.24 0.23 13.37
C TYR A 39 -1.26 0.00 13.15
N GLY A 40 -1.72 0.06 11.90
CA GLY A 40 -3.12 -0.19 11.52
C GLY A 40 -4.02 1.04 11.62
N ARG A 41 -3.49 2.22 11.94
CA ARG A 41 -4.25 3.49 11.96
C ARG A 41 -4.71 3.91 10.56
N ASN A 42 -3.94 3.52 9.54
CA ASN A 42 -4.33 3.64 8.16
C ASN A 42 -4.27 2.25 7.51
N ARG A 43 -5.03 2.09 6.42
CA ARG A 43 -5.11 0.85 5.68
C ARG A 43 -5.24 1.18 4.22
N ILE A 44 -4.29 0.70 3.42
CA ILE A 44 -4.36 0.86 1.98
C ILE A 44 -5.20 -0.26 1.38
N ASP A 45 -6.14 0.08 0.50
CA ASP A 45 -7.17 -0.84 0.06
C ASP A 45 -6.60 -2.09 -0.61
N ILE A 46 -5.59 -1.93 -1.47
CA ILE A 46 -4.86 -3.03 -2.08
C ILE A 46 -3.37 -2.69 -2.12
N ALA A 47 -2.52 -3.61 -1.66
CA ALA A 47 -1.07 -3.53 -1.81
C ALA A 47 -0.56 -4.65 -2.72
N VAL A 48 0.33 -4.30 -3.64
CA VAL A 48 1.07 -5.25 -4.48
C VAL A 48 2.52 -5.23 -4.02
N VAL A 49 3.05 -6.41 -3.70
CA VAL A 49 4.40 -6.63 -3.20
C VAL A 49 5.15 -7.53 -4.18
N ASN A 50 6.08 -6.95 -4.93
CA ASN A 50 6.97 -7.68 -5.84
C ASN A 50 8.39 -7.10 -5.79
N GLY A 51 8.93 -6.56 -6.89
CA GLY A 51 10.15 -5.75 -6.86
C GLY A 51 9.93 -4.36 -6.23
N GLU A 52 8.68 -3.97 -5.98
CA GLU A 52 8.30 -2.73 -5.31
C GLU A 52 7.04 -2.92 -4.45
N LEU A 53 6.80 -1.96 -3.54
CA LEU A 53 5.53 -1.79 -2.83
C LEU A 53 4.65 -0.81 -3.59
N HIS A 54 3.64 -1.32 -4.29
CA HIS A 54 2.66 -0.51 -5.01
C HIS A 54 1.31 -0.55 -4.31
N GLY A 55 0.92 0.59 -3.75
CA GLY A 55 -0.38 0.83 -3.14
C GLY A 55 -1.46 1.27 -4.12
N TYR A 56 -2.68 0.77 -3.95
CA TYR A 56 -3.88 1.26 -4.62
C TYR A 56 -4.89 1.70 -3.57
N GLU A 57 -5.29 2.97 -3.65
CA GLU A 57 -6.37 3.54 -2.83
C GLU A 57 -7.61 3.72 -3.70
N LEU A 58 -8.77 3.31 -3.22
CA LEU A 58 -10.03 3.29 -3.94
C LEU A 58 -10.99 4.32 -3.33
N LYS A 59 -11.65 5.11 -4.18
CA LYS A 59 -12.72 6.04 -3.81
C LYS A 59 -13.87 5.92 -4.80
N SER A 60 -14.94 5.26 -4.39
CA SER A 60 -16.20 5.19 -5.15
C SER A 60 -16.97 6.51 -5.08
N ASP A 61 -18.02 6.68 -5.90
CA ASP A 61 -18.88 7.87 -5.85
C ASP A 61 -19.64 8.03 -4.52
N SER A 62 -19.67 6.96 -3.72
CA SER A 62 -20.29 6.93 -2.39
C SER A 62 -19.39 7.44 -1.29
N ASP A 63 -18.08 7.51 -1.53
CA ASP A 63 -17.10 7.84 -0.49
C ASP A 63 -17.04 9.33 -0.19
N THR A 64 -16.36 9.64 0.91
CA THR A 64 -15.92 11.00 1.23
C THR A 64 -14.40 11.08 1.07
N LEU A 65 -13.88 12.25 0.70
CA LEU A 65 -12.44 12.47 0.56
C LEU A 65 -11.78 12.96 1.86
N LYS A 66 -12.52 13.06 2.96
CA LYS A 66 -12.04 13.64 4.24
C LYS A 66 -10.74 13.00 4.76
N ARG A 67 -10.55 11.69 4.55
CA ARG A 67 -9.37 10.95 5.00
C ARG A 67 -8.23 10.95 3.97
N LEU A 68 -8.48 11.36 2.73
CA LEU A 68 -7.51 11.24 1.65
C LEU A 68 -6.21 12.01 1.94
N PRO A 69 -6.23 13.24 2.50
CA PRO A 69 -4.98 13.94 2.81
C PRO A 69 -4.11 13.21 3.85
N SER A 70 -4.68 12.68 4.93
CA SER A 70 -3.92 11.94 5.94
C SER A 70 -3.43 10.58 5.42
N GLN A 71 -4.25 9.91 4.61
CA GLN A 71 -3.86 8.70 3.88
C GLN A 71 -2.69 9.00 2.94
N ALA A 72 -2.73 10.11 2.21
CA ALA A 72 -1.66 10.50 1.29
C ALA A 72 -0.32 10.70 2.00
N ILE A 73 -0.33 11.34 3.17
CA ILE A 73 0.86 11.49 4.01
C ILE A 73 1.38 10.12 4.47
N CYS A 74 0.49 9.29 5.03
CA CYS A 74 0.88 7.98 5.56
C CYS A 74 1.46 7.06 4.47
N TYR A 75 0.80 7.00 3.31
CA TYR A 75 1.23 6.09 2.23
C TYR A 75 2.52 6.57 1.59
N SER A 76 2.73 7.90 1.52
CA SER A 76 3.98 8.46 1.00
C SER A 76 5.19 8.16 1.88
N ALA A 77 5.00 7.83 3.15
CA ALA A 77 6.10 7.41 4.01
C ALA A 77 6.53 5.95 3.78
N VAL A 78 5.75 5.15 3.06
CA VAL A 78 5.94 3.69 2.98
C VAL A 78 6.06 3.19 1.54
N MET A 79 5.17 3.65 0.65
CA MET A 79 4.98 3.06 -0.66
C MET A 79 5.96 3.57 -1.69
N ASP A 80 6.45 2.66 -2.54
CA ASP A 80 7.31 2.99 -3.68
C ASP A 80 6.51 3.69 -4.78
N LYS A 81 5.25 3.23 -4.94
CA LYS A 81 4.25 3.76 -5.86
C LYS A 81 2.89 3.78 -5.20
N VAL A 82 2.07 4.76 -5.57
CA VAL A 82 0.64 4.78 -5.21
C VAL A 82 -0.19 5.13 -6.44
N THR A 83 -1.30 4.43 -6.63
CA THR A 83 -2.33 4.79 -7.61
C THR A 83 -3.66 5.01 -6.87
N LEU A 84 -4.18 6.24 -6.96
CA LEU A 84 -5.56 6.51 -6.59
C LEU A 84 -6.50 6.06 -7.71
N VAL A 85 -7.52 5.30 -7.38
CA VAL A 85 -8.62 4.93 -8.28
C VAL A 85 -9.89 5.60 -7.77
N VAL A 86 -10.36 6.62 -8.47
CA VAL A 86 -11.41 7.52 -7.99
C VAL A 86 -12.58 7.58 -8.96
N GLY A 87 -13.81 7.57 -8.45
CA GLY A 87 -15.02 7.79 -9.23
C GLY A 87 -15.06 9.17 -9.84
N GLU A 88 -15.68 9.29 -11.02
CA GLU A 88 -15.74 10.53 -11.81
C GLU A 88 -16.22 11.73 -10.98
N LYS A 89 -17.20 11.52 -10.09
CA LYS A 89 -17.75 12.56 -9.22
C LYS A 89 -16.70 13.25 -8.35
N HIS A 90 -15.72 12.48 -7.87
CA HIS A 90 -14.72 12.94 -6.90
C HIS A 90 -13.37 13.25 -7.55
N ALA A 91 -13.22 12.97 -8.85
CA ALA A 91 -11.92 13.04 -9.52
C ALA A 91 -11.26 14.41 -9.39
N LYS A 92 -12.00 15.49 -9.69
CA LYS A 92 -11.46 16.86 -9.66
C LYS A 92 -10.88 17.22 -8.29
N GLU A 93 -11.66 17.04 -7.23
CA GLU A 93 -11.24 17.36 -5.86
C GLU A 93 -10.09 16.43 -5.40
N ALA A 94 -10.19 15.13 -5.68
CA ALA A 94 -9.18 14.18 -5.23
C ALA A 94 -7.81 14.37 -5.90
N ILE A 95 -7.77 14.82 -7.17
CA ILE A 95 -6.52 15.13 -7.88
C ILE A 95 -5.72 16.22 -7.16
N GLU A 96 -6.40 17.22 -6.62
CA GLU A 96 -5.78 18.35 -5.92
C GLU A 96 -5.28 17.98 -4.52
N MET A 97 -5.79 16.88 -3.95
CA MET A 97 -5.46 16.43 -2.59
C MET A 97 -4.26 15.48 -2.50
N VAL A 98 -3.79 14.91 -3.63
CA VAL A 98 -2.74 13.89 -3.64
C VAL A 98 -1.45 14.37 -4.31
N PRO A 99 -0.27 13.93 -3.84
CA PRO A 99 1.01 14.33 -4.42
C PRO A 99 1.11 14.05 -5.92
N ASN A 100 1.85 14.90 -6.64
CA ASN A 100 1.98 14.81 -8.11
C ASN A 100 2.62 13.52 -8.63
N TRP A 101 3.31 12.75 -7.77
CA TRP A 101 3.90 11.46 -8.12
C TRP A 101 2.89 10.31 -8.09
N TRP A 102 1.71 10.50 -7.47
CA TRP A 102 0.67 9.47 -7.45
C TRP A 102 0.07 9.27 -8.83
N GLY A 103 -0.15 8.01 -9.20
CA GLY A 103 -0.99 7.65 -10.34
C GLY A 103 -2.45 7.94 -10.03
N ILE A 104 -3.22 8.28 -11.06
CA ILE A 104 -4.65 8.52 -10.94
C ILE A 104 -5.35 7.78 -12.06
N LYS A 105 -6.29 6.91 -11.68
CA LYS A 105 -7.25 6.29 -12.57
C LYS A 105 -8.64 6.79 -12.22
N VAL A 106 -9.38 7.23 -13.24
CA VAL A 106 -10.78 7.64 -13.09
C VAL A 106 -11.68 6.46 -13.45
N ALA A 107 -12.54 6.07 -12.52
CA ALA A 107 -13.48 4.99 -12.67
C ALA A 107 -14.85 5.53 -13.10
N VAL A 108 -15.34 5.04 -14.24
CA VAL A 108 -16.61 5.46 -14.85
C VAL A 108 -17.50 4.24 -15.09
N LYS A 109 -18.74 4.28 -14.57
CA LYS A 109 -19.72 3.21 -14.80
C LYS A 109 -20.38 3.38 -16.17
N GLY A 110 -20.19 2.38 -17.05
CA GLY A 110 -20.79 2.38 -18.38
C GLY A 110 -22.27 2.03 -18.36
N LYS A 111 -22.96 2.27 -19.48
CA LYS A 111 -24.41 2.03 -19.64
C LYS A 111 -24.86 0.59 -19.30
N LYS A 112 -24.00 -0.39 -19.57
CA LYS A 112 -24.22 -1.82 -19.28
C LYS A 112 -23.74 -2.26 -17.87
N GLY A 113 -23.41 -1.31 -16.99
CA GLY A 113 -22.96 -1.57 -15.62
C GLY A 113 -21.47 -1.84 -15.43
N GLY A 114 -20.71 -2.09 -16.51
CA GLY A 114 -19.26 -2.32 -16.43
C GLY A 114 -18.46 -1.06 -16.07
N ILE A 115 -17.46 -1.20 -15.20
CA ILE A 115 -16.58 -0.10 -14.78
C ILE A 115 -15.41 0.05 -15.73
N HIS A 116 -15.23 1.24 -16.31
CA HIS A 116 -14.08 1.60 -17.13
C HIS A 116 -13.07 2.37 -16.28
N LEU A 117 -11.79 2.04 -16.41
CA LEU A 117 -10.71 2.68 -15.66
C LEU A 117 -9.82 3.46 -16.64
N GLY A 118 -10.07 4.76 -16.78
CA GLY A 118 -9.26 5.66 -17.58
C GLY A 118 -8.02 6.12 -16.80
N THR A 119 -6.85 6.18 -17.44
CA THR A 119 -5.65 6.72 -16.77
C THR A 119 -5.61 8.24 -16.98
N PHE A 120 -5.73 9.00 -15.88
CA PHE A 120 -5.60 10.45 -15.89
C PHE A 120 -4.14 10.87 -15.68
N ARG A 121 -3.44 10.22 -14.74
CA ARG A 121 -2.03 10.49 -14.43
C ARG A 121 -1.30 9.18 -14.20
N ARG A 122 -0.11 9.02 -14.79
CA ARG A 122 0.77 7.88 -14.50
C ARG A 122 1.51 8.12 -13.17
N ASN A 123 1.68 7.06 -12.37
CA ASN A 123 2.49 7.15 -11.16
C ASN A 123 3.97 7.32 -11.49
N LYS A 124 4.73 7.84 -10.52
CA LYS A 124 6.18 7.94 -10.51
C LYS A 124 6.72 7.28 -9.24
N LYS A 125 8.03 7.02 -9.19
CA LYS A 125 8.70 6.50 -8.00
C LYS A 125 8.69 7.55 -6.90
N ASN A 126 8.37 7.13 -5.69
CA ASN A 126 8.49 7.94 -4.47
C ASN A 126 9.95 8.03 -4.01
N THR A 127 10.38 9.22 -3.60
CA THR A 127 11.74 9.49 -3.06
C THR A 127 11.75 9.76 -1.56
N GLU A 128 10.59 9.92 -0.94
CA GLU A 128 10.44 10.41 0.44
C GLU A 128 10.07 9.28 1.43
N ILE A 129 10.55 8.07 1.18
CA ILE A 129 10.23 6.90 2.02
C ILE A 129 10.91 7.03 3.38
N ASN A 130 10.16 6.76 4.45
CA ASN A 130 10.65 6.76 5.81
C ASN A 130 10.95 5.31 6.26
N PRO A 131 12.22 4.96 6.56
CA PRO A 131 12.57 3.59 6.93
C PRO A 131 11.86 3.08 8.19
N MET A 132 11.59 3.96 9.16
CA MET A 132 10.86 3.62 10.37
C MET A 132 9.41 3.20 10.05
N GLU A 133 8.75 3.89 9.12
CA GLU A 133 7.39 3.55 8.71
C GLU A 133 7.33 2.26 7.89
N VAL A 134 8.34 1.98 7.06
CA VAL A 134 8.47 0.71 6.33
C VAL A 134 8.64 -0.47 7.30
N LEU A 135 9.49 -0.32 8.32
CA LEU A 135 9.71 -1.37 9.32
C LEU A 135 8.47 -1.67 10.16
N LYS A 136 7.51 -0.74 10.28
CA LYS A 136 6.22 -1.01 10.93
C LYS A 136 5.37 -2.07 10.22
N LEU A 137 5.67 -2.41 8.96
CA LEU A 137 4.98 -3.47 8.20
C LEU A 137 5.30 -4.88 8.70
N ILE A 138 6.44 -5.04 9.37
CA ILE A 138 6.89 -6.34 9.89
C ILE A 138 6.63 -6.46 11.40
N TRP A 139 6.39 -7.68 11.86
CA TRP A 139 6.18 -8.02 13.26
C TRP A 139 7.48 -7.90 14.07
N LYS A 140 7.37 -7.91 15.40
CA LYS A 140 8.54 -7.72 16.26
C LYS A 140 9.53 -8.86 16.08
N GLU A 141 9.02 -10.08 15.98
CA GLU A 141 9.76 -11.32 15.81
C GLU A 141 10.49 -11.32 14.45
N GLU A 142 9.79 -10.91 13.38
CA GLU A 142 10.38 -10.75 12.05
C GLU A 142 11.48 -9.66 12.02
N ALA A 143 11.31 -8.58 12.78
CA ALA A 143 12.33 -7.53 12.89
C ALA A 143 13.56 -8.01 13.67
N LEU A 144 13.37 -8.79 14.74
CA LEU A 144 14.48 -9.40 15.48
C LEU A 144 15.24 -10.42 14.62
N GLU A 145 14.53 -11.20 13.81
CA GLU A 145 15.14 -12.14 12.86
C GLU A 145 15.97 -11.38 11.80
N LEU A 146 15.41 -10.31 11.22
CA LEU A 146 16.15 -9.45 10.29
C LEU A 146 17.43 -8.89 10.94
N LEU A 147 17.33 -8.38 12.16
CA LEU A 147 18.45 -7.79 12.90
C LEU A 147 19.56 -8.82 13.21
N SER A 148 19.17 -10.07 13.47
CA SER A 148 20.11 -11.15 13.79
C SER A 148 21.08 -11.53 12.66
N ASN A 149 20.80 -11.07 11.42
CA ASN A 149 21.72 -11.23 10.29
C ASN A 149 22.93 -10.28 10.37
N TYR A 150 22.90 -9.27 11.24
CA TYR A 150 23.89 -8.19 11.28
C TYR A 150 24.50 -7.99 12.67
N GLU A 151 23.78 -8.31 13.75
CA GLU A 151 24.29 -8.24 15.11
C GLU A 151 23.78 -9.38 16.00
N GLU A 152 24.48 -9.63 17.11
CA GLU A 152 24.08 -10.64 18.08
C GLU A 152 22.83 -10.19 18.85
N VAL A 153 21.71 -10.91 18.68
CA VAL A 153 20.44 -10.60 19.35
C VAL A 153 20.32 -11.34 20.69
N ASP A 154 20.78 -10.69 21.76
CA ASP A 154 20.71 -11.20 23.13
C ASP A 154 19.33 -10.98 23.80
N TRP A 155 19.20 -11.41 25.06
CA TRP A 155 17.95 -11.27 25.83
C TRP A 155 17.57 -9.82 26.13
N LYS A 156 18.54 -8.89 26.17
CA LYS A 156 18.28 -7.46 26.42
C LYS A 156 17.63 -6.85 25.20
N ILE A 157 18.16 -7.13 24.00
CA ILE A 157 17.58 -6.67 22.72
C ILE A 157 16.16 -7.19 22.55
N LYS A 158 15.91 -8.47 22.85
CA LYS A 158 14.56 -9.07 22.76
C LYS A 158 13.52 -8.38 23.66
N LYS A 159 13.94 -7.78 24.79
CA LYS A 159 13.05 -7.03 25.70
C LYS A 159 12.79 -5.58 25.25
N LEU A 160 13.51 -5.08 24.25
CA LEU A 160 13.30 -3.73 23.75
C LEU A 160 11.90 -3.53 23.17
N GLN A 161 11.45 -2.27 23.23
CA GLN A 161 10.29 -1.77 22.51
C GLN A 161 10.55 -1.85 21.01
N LYS A 162 9.49 -2.10 20.22
CA LYS A 162 9.59 -2.30 18.76
C LYS A 162 10.35 -1.17 18.05
N LYS A 163 10.10 0.08 18.45
CA LYS A 163 10.76 1.28 17.91
C LYS A 163 12.29 1.25 18.10
N ALA A 164 12.78 0.76 19.24
CA ALA A 164 14.22 0.68 19.48
C ALA A 164 14.88 -0.41 18.62
N ILE A 165 14.20 -1.56 18.43
CA ILE A 165 14.66 -2.61 17.50
C ILE A 165 14.73 -2.07 16.07
N TYR A 166 13.72 -1.30 15.64
CA TYR A 166 13.75 -0.65 14.33
C TYR A 166 14.90 0.33 14.18
N GLN A 167 15.23 1.09 15.23
CA GLN A 167 16.37 1.99 15.18
C GLN A 167 17.68 1.24 14.97
N LEU A 168 17.88 0.11 15.67
CA LEU A 168 19.05 -0.73 15.47
C LEU A 168 19.16 -1.24 14.02
N ILE A 169 18.03 -1.62 13.39
CA ILE A 169 18.03 -2.00 11.97
C ILE A 169 18.42 -0.80 11.08
N ILE A 170 17.87 0.39 11.34
CA ILE A 170 18.14 1.61 10.56
C ILE A 170 19.60 2.04 10.66
N ASP A 171 20.21 1.85 11.82
CA ASP A 171 21.61 2.21 12.06
C ASP A 171 22.58 1.27 11.30
N ASN A 172 22.12 0.09 10.87
CA ASN A 172 22.93 -0.92 10.19
C ASN A 172 22.62 -1.10 8.69
N LEU A 173 21.43 -0.72 8.22
CA LEU A 173 20.99 -0.95 6.84
C LEU A 173 20.62 0.34 6.12
N SER A 174 20.91 0.39 4.83
CA SER A 174 20.38 1.40 3.92
C SER A 174 18.86 1.25 3.74
N ILE A 175 18.21 2.32 3.29
CA ILE A 175 16.78 2.31 3.00
C ILE A 175 16.40 1.26 1.93
N ASP A 176 17.26 1.03 0.93
CA ASP A 176 16.99 0.04 -0.11
C ASP A 176 17.06 -1.40 0.44
N GLU A 177 18.06 -1.70 1.28
CA GLU A 177 18.17 -3.01 1.97
C GLU A 177 16.98 -3.26 2.92
N ILE A 178 16.53 -2.24 3.64
CA ILE A 178 15.32 -2.32 4.50
C ILE A 178 14.10 -2.64 3.64
N ARG A 179 13.92 -1.94 2.51
CA ARG A 179 12.78 -2.15 1.61
C ARG A 179 12.80 -3.55 0.99
N ASP A 180 13.97 -4.03 0.55
CA ASP A 180 14.14 -5.39 0.01
C ASP A 180 13.83 -6.47 1.06
N SER A 181 14.35 -6.28 2.28
CA SER A 181 14.14 -7.20 3.39
C SER A 181 12.65 -7.26 3.78
N VAL A 182 12.00 -6.10 3.92
CA VAL A 182 10.57 -6.03 4.26
C VAL A 182 9.71 -6.66 3.17
N ARG A 183 9.97 -6.40 1.87
CA ARG A 183 9.22 -7.08 0.79
C ARG A 183 9.38 -8.60 0.85
N SER A 184 10.59 -9.08 1.11
CA SER A 184 10.88 -10.51 1.23
C SER A 184 10.15 -11.15 2.40
N ILE A 185 10.19 -10.52 3.58
CA ILE A 185 9.47 -10.96 4.79
C ILE A 185 7.96 -11.00 4.53
N LEU A 186 7.40 -9.93 3.96
CA LEU A 186 5.97 -9.89 3.64
C LEU A 186 5.60 -11.03 2.69
N LYS A 187 6.38 -11.31 1.66
CA LYS A 187 6.12 -12.41 0.72
C LYS A 187 6.22 -13.80 1.37
N ALA A 188 7.09 -13.99 2.36
CA ALA A 188 7.26 -15.25 3.06
C ALA A 188 6.21 -15.52 4.14
N ARG A 189 5.49 -14.49 4.60
CA ARG A 189 4.52 -14.62 5.69
C ARG A 189 3.33 -15.50 5.28
N VAL A 190 3.15 -16.62 5.98
CA VAL A 190 2.12 -17.63 5.67
C VAL A 190 0.70 -17.20 6.10
N ALA A 191 0.61 -16.30 7.09
CA ALA A 191 -0.65 -15.93 7.75
C ALA A 191 -1.40 -14.73 7.13
N TRP A 192 -1.19 -14.39 5.85
CA TRP A 192 -1.98 -13.32 5.20
C TRP A 192 -3.46 -13.64 5.09
N ARG A 193 -3.81 -14.93 5.14
CA ARG A 193 -5.17 -15.44 5.02
C ARG A 193 -5.68 -15.80 6.42
N PHE A 194 -6.43 -14.89 7.02
CA PHE A 194 -7.55 -15.35 7.84
C PHE A 194 -8.67 -15.64 6.84
N ASP A 195 -8.97 -16.92 6.65
CA ASP A 195 -10.21 -17.35 5.99
C ASP A 195 -11.43 -16.84 6.79
#